data_AF-A0A9D6IYG2-F1
#
_entry.id   AF-A0A9D6IYG2-F1
#
_cell.length_a   1.000
_cell.length_b   1.000
_cell.length_c   1.000
_cell.angle_alpha   90.00
_cell.angle_beta   90.00
_cell.angle_gamma   90.00
#
_symmetry.space_group_name_H-M   'P 1'
#
loop_
_entity.id
_entity.type
_entity.pdbx_description
1 polymer ?
#
loop_
_entity_poly.entity_id
_entity_poly.type
_entity_poly.pdbx_seq_one_letter_code
_entity_poly.pdbx_strand_id
1 'polypeptide(L)'
;MSSRRPRLVSAAGLVGIAMLLIPSVSGCGGPASSGSNPLGAGEPAQSVGGRPPGNGALKENSAAGVTVAVQRTGEKEGMLSFGIAMDTHSVPLEGYDLAKLSVLVDHSGKTYTPASWSVGTAGSHHTSGTLSFQAPASLSLGENKHLKLIIKGIAGVDQRVFEWDL
;
A
#
# COMPACT_ATOMS: atom_id res chain seq x y z
N MET A 1 47.23 0.90 -14.25
CA MET A 1 46.65 -0.44 -14.52
C MET A 1 47.20 -1.44 -13.53
N SER A 2 46.38 -1.96 -12.63
CA SER A 2 46.64 -3.23 -11.94
C SER A 2 45.36 -3.75 -11.31
N SER A 3 44.74 -4.68 -12.03
CA SER A 3 43.54 -5.41 -11.67
C SER A 3 43.95 -6.60 -10.79
N ARG A 4 43.32 -6.78 -9.63
CA ARG A 4 43.39 -8.04 -8.86
C ARG A 4 41.98 -8.54 -8.63
N ARG A 5 41.60 -9.59 -9.37
CA ARG A 5 40.43 -10.43 -9.08
C ARG A 5 40.90 -11.70 -8.37
N PRO A 6 40.31 -12.12 -7.23
CA PRO A 6 40.54 -13.44 -6.68
C PRO A 6 39.65 -14.50 -7.36
N ARG A 7 40.18 -15.72 -7.38
CA ARG A 7 39.75 -16.91 -8.14
C ARG A 7 38.55 -17.63 -7.50
N LEU A 8 37.74 -18.26 -8.37
CA LEU A 8 36.75 -19.28 -8.03
C LEU A 8 37.40 -20.54 -7.44
N VAL A 9 36.68 -21.20 -6.53
CA VAL A 9 36.90 -22.61 -6.18
C VAL A 9 35.57 -23.35 -6.39
N SER A 10 35.58 -24.32 -7.31
CA SER A 10 34.51 -25.29 -7.51
C SER A 10 34.57 -26.38 -6.44
N ALA A 11 33.40 -26.87 -6.01
CA ALA A 11 33.27 -28.21 -5.44
C ALA A 11 32.05 -28.90 -6.06
N ALA A 12 32.33 -29.93 -6.85
CA ALA A 12 31.36 -30.89 -7.36
C ALA A 12 31.15 -31.99 -6.31
N GLY A 13 29.92 -32.46 -6.16
CA GLY A 13 29.59 -33.64 -5.35
C GLY A 13 28.29 -34.26 -5.86
N LEU A 14 28.43 -35.33 -6.65
CA LEU A 14 27.39 -36.26 -7.09
C LEU A 14 27.13 -37.32 -5.99
N VAL A 15 26.15 -38.21 -6.26
CA VAL A 15 25.67 -39.40 -5.51
C VAL A 15 24.42 -39.12 -4.67
N GLY A 16 23.29 -39.82 -4.77
CA GLY A 16 22.90 -41.03 -5.51
C GLY A 16 21.72 -41.69 -4.78
N ILE A 17 20.61 -41.89 -5.51
CA ILE A 17 19.59 -42.96 -5.44
C ILE A 17 19.14 -43.52 -4.06
N ALA A 18 17.82 -43.52 -3.81
CA ALA A 18 17.11 -44.71 -3.31
C ALA A 18 15.59 -44.59 -3.48
N MET A 19 15.04 -45.50 -4.27
CA MET A 19 13.62 -45.77 -4.51
C MET A 19 13.11 -46.69 -3.40
N LEU A 20 11.99 -46.39 -2.75
CA LEU A 20 11.27 -47.37 -1.91
C LEU A 20 9.77 -47.30 -2.18
N LEU A 21 9.28 -48.38 -2.79
CA LEU A 21 7.88 -48.74 -3.00
C LEU A 21 7.30 -49.36 -1.72
N ILE A 22 6.09 -48.95 -1.32
CA ILE A 22 5.23 -49.72 -0.40
C ILE A 22 3.79 -49.71 -0.98
N PRO A 23 3.16 -50.87 -1.21
CA PRO A 23 1.79 -50.96 -1.73
C PRO A 23 0.73 -51.27 -0.64
N SER A 24 -0.53 -51.04 -1.03
CA SER A 24 -1.81 -51.59 -0.50
C SER A 24 -2.38 -50.87 0.74
N VAL A 25 -3.68 -50.55 0.83
CA VAL A 25 -4.86 -51.41 0.62
C VAL A 25 -6.13 -50.61 0.30
N SER A 26 -7.05 -51.26 -0.41
CA SER A 26 -8.40 -50.81 -0.79
C SER A 26 -9.36 -50.58 0.39
N GLY A 27 -10.23 -49.59 0.23
CA GLY A 27 -11.52 -49.48 0.95
C GLY A 27 -12.58 -48.86 0.04
N CYS A 28 -13.59 -49.66 -0.35
CA CYS A 28 -14.77 -49.21 -1.11
C CYS A 28 -15.88 -48.78 -0.15
N GLY A 29 -16.49 -47.62 -0.43
CA GLY A 29 -17.78 -47.19 0.12
C GLY A 29 -18.37 -46.09 -0.75
N GLY A 30 -19.41 -46.41 -1.53
CA GLY A 30 -20.11 -45.47 -2.43
C GLY A 30 -21.23 -44.67 -1.74
N PRO A 31 -22.19 -44.09 -2.49
CA PRO A 31 -22.10 -42.70 -2.95
C PRO A 31 -23.30 -41.84 -2.50
N ALA A 32 -23.14 -40.51 -2.45
CA ALA A 32 -24.14 -39.52 -2.91
C ALA A 32 -23.66 -38.07 -2.67
N SER A 33 -23.43 -37.38 -3.79
CA SER A 33 -23.84 -36.02 -4.12
C SER A 33 -23.70 -34.90 -3.08
N SER A 34 -22.80 -33.95 -3.34
CA SER A 34 -23.15 -32.54 -3.57
C SER A 34 -21.91 -31.69 -3.87
N GLY A 35 -21.94 -30.94 -4.98
CA GLY A 35 -21.15 -29.72 -5.15
C GLY A 35 -19.80 -29.87 -5.84
N SER A 36 -19.82 -30.00 -7.17
CA SER A 36 -18.71 -29.59 -8.03
C SER A 36 -18.50 -28.07 -7.96
N ASN A 37 -17.33 -27.62 -7.50
CA ASN A 37 -16.51 -26.64 -8.25
C ASN A 37 -15.10 -26.44 -7.64
N PRO A 38 -14.15 -25.93 -8.44
CA PRO A 38 -12.80 -26.49 -8.51
C PRO A 38 -11.78 -25.83 -7.59
N LEU A 39 -10.65 -26.53 -7.45
CA LEU A 39 -9.33 -25.98 -7.17
C LEU A 39 -9.10 -24.70 -8.00
N GLY A 40 -9.36 -23.56 -7.38
CA GLY A 40 -8.96 -22.24 -7.82
C GLY A 40 -7.53 -21.99 -7.37
N ALA A 41 -6.63 -21.85 -8.34
CA ALA A 41 -5.31 -21.29 -8.15
C ALA A 41 -5.41 -19.89 -7.53
N GLY A 42 -4.57 -19.61 -6.54
CA GLY A 42 -4.15 -18.27 -6.16
C GLY A 42 -5.28 -17.30 -5.81
N GLU A 43 -5.88 -17.47 -4.64
CA GLU A 43 -6.28 -16.26 -3.91
C GLU A 43 -5.00 -15.64 -3.34
N PRO A 44 -4.55 -14.46 -3.82
CA PRO A 44 -3.68 -13.67 -2.98
C PRO A 44 -4.48 -13.40 -1.71
N ALA A 45 -3.90 -13.75 -0.57
CA ALA A 45 -4.42 -13.34 0.72
C ALA A 45 -4.84 -11.87 0.60
N GLN A 46 -6.14 -11.60 0.72
CA GLN A 46 -6.61 -10.24 0.80
C GLN A 46 -5.86 -9.62 1.98
N SER A 47 -4.99 -8.67 1.66
CA SER A 47 -4.21 -7.93 2.65
C SER A 47 -5.20 -7.23 3.57
N VAL A 48 -5.51 -7.84 4.71
CA VAL A 48 -6.33 -7.23 5.76
C VAL A 48 -5.49 -6.22 6.58
N GLY A 49 -4.40 -5.71 5.99
CA GLY A 49 -3.68 -4.53 6.44
C GLY A 49 -3.98 -3.35 5.52
N GLY A 50 -4.56 -2.29 6.09
CA GLY A 50 -4.31 -0.94 5.57
C GLY A 50 -5.35 -0.32 4.63
N ARG A 51 -6.64 -0.67 4.66
CA ARG A 51 -7.63 0.22 4.03
C ARG A 51 -7.63 1.55 4.82
N PRO A 52 -7.32 2.70 4.20
CA PRO A 52 -7.44 3.98 4.91
C PRO A 52 -8.89 4.19 5.36
N PRO A 53 -9.11 4.89 6.49
CA PRO A 53 -10.47 5.21 6.91
C PRO A 53 -11.12 6.12 5.87
N GLY A 54 -12.31 5.79 5.35
CA GLY A 54 -13.00 6.65 4.39
C GLY A 54 -14.03 5.96 3.48
N ASN A 55 -14.82 6.79 2.80
CA ASN A 55 -15.89 6.35 1.88
C ASN A 55 -15.69 6.82 0.42
N GLY A 56 -14.65 7.61 0.11
CA GLY A 56 -14.40 8.14 -1.25
C GLY A 56 -13.59 7.21 -2.15
N ALA A 57 -13.22 7.66 -3.34
CA ALA A 57 -12.36 6.88 -4.25
C ALA A 57 -10.94 6.72 -3.66
N LEU A 58 -10.50 5.46 -3.55
CA LEU A 58 -9.16 5.09 -3.11
C LEU A 58 -8.16 5.26 -4.25
N LYS A 59 -6.99 5.83 -3.96
CA LYS A 59 -5.86 5.93 -4.88
C LYS A 59 -4.59 5.43 -4.21
N GLU A 60 -3.77 4.71 -4.95
CA GLU A 60 -2.58 4.05 -4.41
C GLU A 60 -1.33 4.44 -5.21
N ASN A 61 -0.20 4.48 -4.52
CA ASN A 61 1.11 4.67 -5.12
C ASN A 61 2.14 3.79 -4.41
N SER A 62 2.75 2.86 -5.15
CA SER A 62 3.80 1.97 -4.65
C SER A 62 5.14 2.34 -5.26
N ALA A 63 6.10 2.72 -4.42
CA ALA A 63 7.45 3.10 -4.83
C ALA A 63 8.45 2.87 -3.68
N ALA A 64 9.68 2.48 -4.04
CA ALA A 64 10.76 2.22 -3.09
C ALA A 64 10.39 1.25 -1.95
N GLY A 65 9.61 0.20 -2.27
CA GLY A 65 9.19 -0.81 -1.28
C GLY A 65 8.13 -0.33 -0.29
N VAL A 66 7.51 0.84 -0.51
CA VAL A 66 6.41 1.37 0.28
C VAL A 66 5.19 1.59 -0.61
N THR A 67 4.04 1.08 -0.17
CA THR A 67 2.73 1.40 -0.74
C THR A 67 2.08 2.49 0.11
N VAL A 68 1.57 3.53 -0.54
CA VAL A 68 0.79 4.59 0.10
C VAL A 68 -0.58 4.61 -0.54
N ALA A 69 -1.60 4.33 0.25
CA ALA A 69 -3.00 4.35 -0.13
C ALA A 69 -3.68 5.59 0.48
N VAL A 70 -4.39 6.35 -0.33
CA VAL A 70 -5.06 7.59 0.07
C VAL A 70 -6.51 7.57 -0.36
N GLN A 71 -7.40 7.90 0.55
CA GLN A 71 -8.83 8.02 0.30
C GLN A 71 -9.35 9.35 0.82
N ARG A 72 -9.99 10.13 -0.05
CA ARG A 72 -10.72 11.33 0.37
C ARG A 72 -11.94 10.90 1.19
N THR A 73 -12.05 11.39 2.42
CA THR A 73 -13.15 10.99 3.33
C THR A 73 -14.32 11.96 3.30
N GLY A 74 -14.09 13.17 2.78
CA GLY A 74 -15.10 14.21 2.60
C GLY A 74 -14.69 15.53 3.24
N GLU A 75 -15.58 16.51 3.13
CA GLU A 75 -15.49 17.80 3.82
C GLU A 75 -16.54 17.84 4.92
N LYS A 76 -16.14 18.27 6.11
CA LYS A 76 -17.05 18.52 7.24
C LYS A 76 -16.58 19.75 7.99
N GLU A 77 -17.50 20.67 8.28
CA GLU A 77 -17.23 21.88 9.08
C GLU A 77 -16.03 22.69 8.54
N GLY A 78 -15.91 22.80 7.21
CA GLY A 78 -14.81 23.50 6.55
C GLY A 78 -13.47 22.76 6.58
N MET A 79 -13.43 21.50 7.04
CA MET A 79 -12.23 20.66 7.05
C MET A 79 -12.35 19.53 6.03
N LEU A 80 -11.42 19.50 5.09
CA LEU A 80 -11.26 18.41 4.13
C LEU A 80 -10.31 17.36 4.70
N SER A 81 -10.73 16.09 4.70
CA SER A 81 -9.95 15.00 5.28
C SER A 81 -9.61 13.89 4.28
N PHE A 82 -8.44 13.30 4.49
CA PHE A 82 -7.92 12.16 3.75
C PHE A 82 -7.49 11.08 4.71
N GLY A 83 -8.03 9.88 4.54
CA GLY A 83 -7.49 8.68 5.15
C GLY A 83 -6.25 8.26 4.39
N ILE A 84 -5.16 8.01 5.10
CA ILE A 84 -3.89 7.56 4.52
C ILE A 84 -3.47 6.29 5.24
N ALA A 85 -3.06 5.29 4.47
CA ALA A 85 -2.40 4.09 4.95
C ALA A 85 -1.08 3.92 4.20
N MET A 86 -0.04 3.52 4.94
CA MET A 86 1.28 3.26 4.42
C MET A 86 1.71 1.87 4.89
N ASP A 87 2.19 1.07 3.95
CA ASP A 87 2.55 -0.33 4.17
C ASP A 87 3.90 -0.62 3.53
N THR A 88 4.77 -1.34 4.25
CA THR A 88 6.09 -1.75 3.76
C THR A 88 6.61 -2.96 4.52
N HIS A 89 7.55 -3.68 3.91
CA HIS A 89 8.27 -4.78 4.53
C HIS A 89 9.79 -4.51 4.63
N SER A 90 10.21 -3.28 4.36
CA SER A 90 11.64 -2.98 4.13
C SER A 90 12.15 -1.69 4.78
N VAL A 91 11.28 -0.70 5.02
CA VAL A 91 11.68 0.60 5.55
C VAL A 91 10.85 0.89 6.81
N PRO A 92 11.43 1.38 7.91
CA PRO A 92 10.63 1.82 9.04
C PRO A 92 9.78 3.04 8.66
N LEU A 93 8.48 3.01 8.98
CA LEU A 93 7.52 4.10 8.73
C LEU A 93 7.29 5.00 9.94
N GLU A 94 7.91 4.68 11.07
CA GLU A 94 7.85 5.50 12.27
C GLU A 94 8.51 6.87 12.04
N GLY A 95 7.90 7.92 12.57
CA GLY A 95 8.46 9.28 12.54
C GLY A 95 8.12 10.11 11.30
N TYR A 96 7.43 9.57 10.29
CA TYR A 96 6.90 10.41 9.20
C TYR A 96 5.75 11.30 9.71
N ASP A 97 5.99 12.61 9.71
CA ASP A 97 4.98 13.62 9.99
C ASP A 97 4.36 14.09 8.67
N LEU A 98 3.23 13.49 8.29
CA LEU A 98 2.58 13.83 7.03
C LEU A 98 2.05 15.27 6.99
N ALA A 99 1.87 15.94 8.13
CA ALA A 99 1.50 17.35 8.14
C ALA A 99 2.64 18.25 7.60
N LYS A 100 3.90 17.82 7.76
CA LYS A 100 5.08 18.52 7.24
C LYS A 100 5.46 18.11 5.81
N LEU A 101 5.03 16.92 5.40
CA LEU A 101 5.46 16.32 4.13
C LEU A 101 4.44 16.45 3.01
N SER A 102 3.25 16.98 3.31
CA SER A 102 2.14 17.00 2.35
C SER A 102 1.75 18.40 1.93
N VAL A 103 1.25 18.53 0.71
CA VAL A 103 0.67 19.75 0.15
C VAL A 103 -0.57 19.37 -0.66
N LEU A 104 -1.65 20.11 -0.47
CA LEU A 104 -2.85 20.01 -1.30
C LEU A 104 -2.82 21.13 -2.35
N VAL A 105 -3.26 20.84 -3.57
CA VAL A 105 -3.32 21.78 -4.68
C VAL A 105 -4.72 21.72 -5.29
N ASP A 106 -5.37 22.86 -5.47
CA ASP A 106 -6.67 22.94 -6.13
C ASP A 106 -6.55 23.10 -7.65
N HIS A 107 -7.69 23.12 -8.35
CA HIS A 107 -7.75 23.30 -9.81
C HIS A 107 -7.13 24.61 -10.31
N SER A 108 -7.05 25.65 -9.47
CA SER A 108 -6.43 26.94 -9.81
C SER A 108 -4.90 26.91 -9.67
N GLY A 109 -4.35 25.82 -9.14
CA GLY A 109 -2.94 25.68 -8.79
C GLY A 109 -2.58 26.24 -7.42
N LYS A 110 -3.56 26.71 -6.64
CA LYS A 110 -3.32 27.23 -5.29
C LYS A 110 -2.97 26.09 -4.34
N THR A 111 -1.95 26.31 -3.51
CA THR A 111 -1.44 25.32 -2.57
C THR A 111 -1.93 25.56 -1.14
N TYR A 112 -2.15 24.47 -0.40
CA TYR A 112 -2.61 24.47 0.98
C TYR A 112 -1.74 23.52 1.80
N THR A 113 -1.32 23.98 2.98
CA THR A 113 -0.63 23.13 3.96
C THR A 113 -1.63 22.38 4.82
N PRO A 114 -1.31 21.16 5.28
CA PRO A 114 -2.16 20.42 6.21
C PRO A 114 -2.38 21.21 7.50
N ALA A 115 -3.59 21.11 8.04
CA ALA A 115 -3.90 21.58 9.39
C ALA A 115 -3.42 20.57 10.45
N SER A 116 -3.53 19.27 10.17
CA SER A 116 -3.12 18.21 11.10
C SER A 116 -2.89 16.87 10.43
N TRP A 117 -2.02 16.05 11.04
CA TRP A 117 -1.90 14.62 10.80
C TRP A 117 -2.22 13.88 12.09
N SER A 118 -3.33 13.16 12.11
CA SER A 118 -3.77 12.36 13.25
C SER A 118 -3.50 10.89 12.95
N VAL A 119 -2.49 10.33 13.61
CA VAL A 119 -2.14 8.90 13.47
C VAL A 119 -3.23 8.06 14.13
N GLY A 120 -3.84 7.16 13.37
CA GLY A 120 -4.79 6.17 13.88
C GLY A 120 -4.05 4.94 14.37
N THR A 121 -3.30 4.30 13.47
CA THR A 121 -2.44 3.15 13.80
C THR A 121 -1.00 3.52 13.54
N ALA A 122 -0.16 3.41 14.57
CA ALA A 122 1.28 3.57 14.45
C ALA A 122 1.96 2.20 14.50
N GLY A 123 2.82 1.91 13.53
CA GLY A 123 3.59 0.68 13.47
C GLY A 123 4.83 0.86 12.60
N SER A 124 5.86 0.06 12.86
CA SER A 124 7.13 0.15 12.13
C SER A 124 6.98 -0.17 10.65
N HIS A 125 6.04 -1.04 10.27
CA HIS A 125 5.81 -1.51 8.90
C HIS A 125 4.43 -1.12 8.33
N HIS A 126 3.52 -0.70 9.20
CA HIS A 126 2.16 -0.31 8.84
C HIS A 126 1.80 0.93 9.64
N THR A 127 1.53 2.04 8.98
CA THR A 127 1.07 3.28 9.62
C THR A 127 -0.15 3.82 8.89
N SER A 128 -1.19 4.19 9.62
CA SER A 128 -2.39 4.80 9.06
C SER A 128 -2.89 5.96 9.91
N GLY A 129 -3.67 6.84 9.29
CA GLY A 129 -4.20 8.01 9.97
C GLY A 129 -5.03 8.90 9.05
N THR A 130 -5.39 10.07 9.59
CA THR A 130 -6.15 11.09 8.88
C THR A 130 -5.33 12.35 8.73
N LEU A 131 -5.16 12.79 7.47
CA LEU A 131 -4.56 14.06 7.11
C LEU A 131 -5.68 15.05 6.80
N SER A 132 -5.68 16.19 7.50
CA SER A 132 -6.75 17.18 7.37
C SER A 132 -6.21 18.52 6.91
N PHE A 133 -7.00 19.21 6.09
CA PHE A 133 -6.74 20.54 5.56
C PHE A 133 -7.95 21.43 5.84
N GLN A 134 -7.72 22.74 5.98
CA GLN A 134 -8.80 23.69 5.75
C GLN A 134 -9.27 23.52 4.31
N ALA A 135 -10.58 23.37 4.12
CA ALA A 135 -11.16 23.15 2.82
C ALA A 135 -10.89 24.37 1.92
N PRO A 136 -10.40 24.17 0.68
CA PRO A 136 -10.34 25.25 -0.29
C PRO A 136 -11.74 25.86 -0.46
N ALA A 137 -11.85 27.20 -0.43
CA ALA A 137 -13.14 27.87 -0.64
C ALA A 137 -13.80 27.44 -1.96
N SER A 138 -13.00 27.22 -3.00
CA SER A 138 -13.45 26.67 -4.29
C SER A 138 -14.13 25.31 -4.18
N LEU A 139 -13.72 24.48 -3.22
CA LEU A 139 -14.34 23.17 -2.96
C LEU A 139 -15.71 23.35 -2.30
N SER A 140 -15.79 24.18 -1.26
CA SER A 140 -17.05 24.45 -0.54
C SER A 140 -18.08 25.17 -1.41
N LEU A 141 -17.65 25.96 -2.40
CA LEU A 141 -18.52 26.61 -3.38
C LEU A 141 -18.91 25.71 -4.57
N GLY A 142 -18.37 24.49 -4.66
CA GLY A 142 -18.64 23.55 -5.76
C GLY A 142 -17.98 23.94 -7.09
N GLU A 143 -17.02 24.86 -7.07
CA GLU A 143 -16.31 25.33 -8.27
C GLU A 143 -15.10 24.45 -8.60
N ASN A 144 -14.64 23.67 -7.63
CA ASN A 144 -13.45 22.86 -7.74
C ASN A 144 -13.73 21.57 -8.52
N LYS A 145 -13.06 21.42 -9.67
CA LYS A 145 -13.19 20.26 -10.56
C LYS A 145 -12.08 19.24 -10.40
N HIS A 146 -10.94 19.66 -9.83
CA HIS A 146 -9.74 18.85 -9.73
C HIS A 146 -9.00 19.12 -8.44
N LEU A 147 -8.55 18.06 -7.78
CA LEU A 147 -7.83 18.16 -6.53
C LEU A 147 -6.60 17.27 -6.57
N LYS A 148 -5.46 17.79 -6.14
CA LYS A 148 -4.19 17.08 -6.11
C LYS A 148 -3.58 17.09 -4.71
N LEU A 149 -3.31 15.92 -4.16
CA LEU A 149 -2.51 15.74 -2.95
C LEU A 149 -1.10 15.28 -3.32
N ILE A 150 -0.09 15.99 -2.82
CA ILE A 150 1.32 15.67 -2.99
C ILE A 150 1.89 15.28 -1.63
N ILE A 151 2.49 14.10 -1.51
CA ILE A 151 3.18 13.63 -0.31
C ILE A 151 4.66 13.40 -0.65
N LYS A 152 5.56 14.04 0.09
CA LYS A 152 6.98 14.10 -0.26
C LYS A 152 7.86 13.24 0.65
N GLY A 153 8.98 12.78 0.12
CA GLY A 153 10.10 12.25 0.89
C GLY A 153 9.89 10.89 1.59
N ILE A 154 8.75 10.22 1.44
CA ILE A 154 8.55 8.91 2.09
C ILE A 154 9.45 7.87 1.40
N ALA A 155 10.34 7.26 2.18
CA ALA A 155 11.35 6.30 1.74
C ALA A 155 12.25 6.82 0.61
N GLY A 156 12.61 8.11 0.65
CA GLY A 156 13.52 8.72 -0.32
C GLY A 156 12.93 8.99 -1.71
N VAL A 157 11.62 8.76 -1.90
CA VAL A 157 10.91 9.16 -3.12
C VAL A 157 10.56 10.64 -3.03
N ASP A 158 10.97 11.44 -4.02
CA ASP A 158 10.78 12.91 -4.02
C ASP A 158 9.32 13.31 -3.76
N GLN A 159 8.39 12.72 -4.51
CA GLN A 159 6.96 12.98 -4.37
C GLN A 159 6.09 11.81 -4.85
N ARG A 160 4.98 11.60 -4.15
CA ARG A 160 3.84 10.79 -4.58
C ARG A 160 2.66 11.73 -4.81
N VAL A 161 1.99 11.59 -5.94
CA VAL A 161 0.92 12.50 -6.37
C VAL A 161 -0.38 11.70 -6.53
N PHE A 162 -1.45 12.20 -5.91
CA PHE A 162 -2.78 11.63 -5.96
C PHE A 162 -3.76 12.69 -6.44
N GLU A 163 -4.53 12.41 -7.48
CA GLU A 163 -5.37 13.40 -8.16
C GLU A 163 -6.80 12.92 -8.29
N TRP A 164 -7.80 13.75 -8.00
CA TRP A 164 -9.22 13.42 -8.13
C TRP A 164 -9.94 14.48 -8.96
N ASP A 165 -10.69 14.03 -9.96
CA ASP A 165 -11.78 14.80 -10.54
C ASP A 165 -12.99 14.78 -9.59
N LEU A 166 -13.66 15.92 -9.45
CA LEU A 166 -14.72 16.18 -8.46
C LEU A 166 -16.10 16.36 -9.11
#